data_AF-W6S0H2-F1
#
_entry.id   AF-W6S0H2-F1
#
_cell.length_a   1.000
_cell.length_b   1.000
_cell.length_c   1.000
_cell.angle_alpha   90.00
_cell.angle_beta   90.00
_cell.angle_gamma   90.00
#
_symmetry.space_group_name_H-M   'P 1'
#
loop_
_entity.id
_entity.type
_entity.pdbx_description
1 polymer ?
#
loop_
_entity_poly.entity_id
_entity_poly.type
_entity_poly.pdbx_seq_one_letter_code
_entity_poly.pdbx_strand_id
1 'polypeptide(L)'
;MKKQKEIYVSVKTKFYLSIVFATMWLIVSIYLSINWINDLSIVSNIFFALIIISGIAYIPGFVNMFLVISILFDKQPVFKNNSPTDEVTLLIAAYNEEERIYETLEKIKKQDYKGKINTIVINNNSSDNTVLQVKKVIKGYNCRMRYVLMKKAQENSKH
;
A
#
# COMPACT_ATOMS: atom_id res chain seq x y z
N MET A 1 -30.54 -20.38 10.49
CA MET A 1 -29.12 -20.32 10.92
C MET A 1 -28.92 -19.08 11.78
N LYS A 2 -28.54 -19.21 13.06
CA LYS A 2 -28.29 -18.09 13.98
C LYS A 2 -27.04 -17.34 13.51
N LYS A 3 -27.20 -16.09 13.09
CA LYS A 3 -26.11 -15.17 12.75
C LYS A 3 -25.32 -14.91 14.04
N GLN A 4 -24.18 -15.57 14.21
CA GLN A 4 -23.29 -15.26 15.33
C GLN A 4 -22.93 -13.78 15.23
N LYS A 5 -23.22 -13.01 16.28
CA LYS A 5 -22.76 -11.63 16.40
C LYS A 5 -21.25 -11.71 16.52
N GLU A 6 -20.52 -11.51 15.42
CA GLU A 6 -19.08 -11.29 15.51
C GLU A 6 -18.86 -10.13 16.47
N ILE A 7 -18.14 -10.40 17.57
CA ILE A 7 -17.76 -9.37 18.52
C ILE A 7 -16.87 -8.39 17.74
N TYR A 8 -17.43 -7.23 17.40
CA TYR A 8 -16.71 -6.19 16.69
C TYR A 8 -15.70 -5.57 17.65
N VAL A 9 -14.45 -6.02 17.57
CA VAL A 9 -13.34 -5.37 18.26
C VAL A 9 -13.06 -4.06 17.52
N SER A 10 -13.23 -2.94 18.22
CA SER A 10 -12.99 -1.62 17.63
C SER A 10 -11.55 -1.49 17.14
N VAL A 11 -11.35 -0.73 16.07
CA VAL A 11 -10.00 -0.44 15.53
C VAL A 11 -9.09 0.17 16.60
N LYS A 12 -9.65 1.03 17.49
CA LYS A 12 -8.92 1.64 18.60
C LYS A 12 -8.39 0.59 19.57
N THR A 13 -9.21 -0.38 19.94
CA THR A 13 -8.83 -1.46 20.87
C THR A 13 -7.67 -2.30 20.31
N LYS A 14 -7.75 -2.65 19.02
CA LYS A 14 -6.68 -3.40 18.33
C LYS A 14 -5.37 -2.60 18.32
N PHE A 15 -5.46 -1.31 18.03
CA PHE A 15 -4.29 -0.42 18.00
C PHE A 15 -3.61 -0.32 19.37
N TYR A 16 -4.38 -0.12 20.45
CA TYR A 16 -3.81 -0.08 21.80
C TYR A 16 -3.19 -1.42 22.21
N LEU A 17 -3.82 -2.54 21.86
CA LEU A 17 -3.24 -3.86 22.10
C LEU A 17 -1.90 -4.03 21.38
N SER A 18 -1.81 -3.65 20.09
CA SER A 18 -0.54 -3.69 19.34
C SER A 18 0.56 -2.87 20.01
N ILE A 19 0.24 -1.69 20.53
CA ILE A 19 1.20 -0.85 21.26
C ILE A 19 1.67 -1.56 22.54
N VAL A 20 0.74 -2.10 23.35
CA VAL A 20 1.09 -2.78 24.60
C VAL A 20 2.05 -3.95 24.35
N PHE A 21 1.76 -4.78 23.34
CA PHE A 21 2.64 -5.90 22.96
C PHE A 21 4.00 -5.42 22.44
N ALA A 22 4.03 -4.37 21.62
CA ALA A 22 5.28 -3.81 21.10
C ALA A 22 6.15 -3.21 22.22
N THR A 23 5.55 -2.51 23.18
CA THR A 23 6.25 -1.99 24.36
C THR A 23 6.75 -3.12 25.26
N MET A 24 5.95 -4.17 25.47
CA MET A 24 6.38 -5.35 26.22
C MET A 24 7.59 -6.01 25.56
N TRP A 25 7.58 -6.13 24.22
CA TRP A 25 8.71 -6.64 23.46
C TRP A 25 9.95 -5.76 23.57
N LEU A 26 9.78 -4.43 23.56
CA LEU A 26 10.89 -3.49 23.76
C LEU A 26 11.54 -3.68 25.14
N ILE A 27 10.74 -3.87 26.20
CA ILE A 27 11.25 -4.14 27.56
C ILE A 27 12.06 -5.44 27.58
N VAL A 28 11.55 -6.51 26.97
CA VAL A 28 12.29 -7.78 26.83
C VAL A 28 13.59 -7.57 26.04
N SER A 29 13.53 -6.80 24.96
CA SER A 29 14.72 -6.50 24.13
C SER A 29 15.79 -5.75 24.92
N ILE A 30 15.39 -4.76 25.72
CA ILE A 30 16.30 -4.02 26.62
C ILE A 30 16.91 -4.95 27.66
N TYR A 31 16.12 -5.85 28.25
CA TYR A 31 16.61 -6.80 29.24
C TYR A 31 17.67 -7.75 28.65
N LEU A 32 17.43 -8.28 27.45
CA LEU A 32 18.35 -9.18 26.77
C LEU A 32 19.65 -8.50 26.31
N SER A 33 19.59 -7.21 25.97
CA SER A 33 20.73 -6.46 25.45
C SER A 33 21.64 -5.87 26.53
N ILE A 34 21.34 -6.01 27.85
CA ILE A 34 22.17 -5.43 28.92
C ILE A 34 23.64 -5.82 28.78
N ASN A 35 23.92 -7.10 28.57
CA ASN A 35 25.29 -7.59 28.40
C ASN A 35 25.95 -7.02 27.14
N TRP A 36 25.22 -6.97 26.03
CA TRP A 36 25.72 -6.39 24.78
C TRP A 36 25.99 -4.89 24.89
N ILE A 37 25.16 -4.15 25.61
CA ILE A 37 25.40 -2.73 25.88
C ILE A 37 26.69 -2.57 26.68
N ASN A 38 26.89 -3.37 27.74
CA ASN A 38 28.09 -3.30 28.56
C ASN A 38 29.34 -3.62 27.74
N ASP A 39 29.34 -4.72 26.99
CA ASP A 39 30.47 -5.13 26.14
C ASP A 39 30.81 -4.06 25.09
N LEU A 40 29.79 -3.50 24.43
CA LEU A 40 29.97 -2.49 23.39
C LEU A 40 30.38 -1.12 23.96
N SER A 41 29.95 -0.81 25.18
CA SER A 41 30.30 0.43 25.87
C SER A 41 31.79 0.51 26.25
N ILE A 42 32.42 -0.64 26.53
CA ILE A 42 33.85 -0.74 26.83
C ILE A 42 34.70 -0.28 25.63
N VAL A 43 34.26 -0.56 24.41
CA VAL A 43 35.01 -0.28 23.17
C VAL A 43 34.70 1.11 22.60
N SER A 44 33.46 1.60 22.72
CA SER A 44 33.02 2.81 21.99
C SER A 44 32.53 3.97 22.86
N ASN A 45 32.09 3.74 24.11
CA ASN A 45 31.27 4.60 24.97
C ASN A 45 29.77 4.21 24.98
N ILE A 46 29.14 4.30 26.15
CA ILE A 46 27.73 3.99 26.39
C ILE A 46 26.77 4.71 25.44
N PHE A 47 27.06 5.96 25.07
CA PHE A 47 26.21 6.72 24.16
C PHE A 47 26.13 6.09 22.77
N PHE A 48 27.28 5.73 22.19
CA PHE A 48 27.34 5.07 20.88
C PHE A 48 26.77 3.65 20.94
N ALA A 49 27.03 2.90 22.01
CA ALA A 49 26.46 1.58 22.22
C ALA A 49 24.92 1.61 22.19
N LEU A 50 24.30 2.59 22.86
CA LEU A 50 22.85 2.76 22.85
C LEU A 50 22.31 3.12 21.46
N ILE A 51 22.97 4.01 20.71
CA ILE A 51 22.53 4.37 19.35
C ILE A 51 22.57 3.13 18.44
N ILE A 52 23.67 2.39 18.45
CA ILE A 52 23.86 1.21 17.61
C ILE A 52 22.80 0.15 17.94
N ILE A 53 22.66 -0.20 19.22
CA ILE A 53 21.71 -1.23 19.66
C ILE A 53 20.26 -0.77 19.41
N SER A 54 19.97 0.51 19.59
CA SER A 54 18.64 1.04 19.28
C SER A 54 18.30 0.93 17.79
N GLY A 55 19.28 1.24 16.92
CA GLY A 55 19.11 1.17 15.48
C GLY A 55 18.94 -0.24 14.94
N ILE A 56 19.66 -1.23 15.49
CA ILE A 56 19.61 -2.62 15.00
C ILE A 56 18.55 -3.48 15.68
N ALA A 57 18.21 -3.20 16.95
CA ALA A 57 17.37 -4.09 17.75
C ALA A 57 16.09 -3.40 18.25
N TYR A 58 16.18 -2.23 18.89
CA TYR A 58 15.00 -1.65 19.55
C TYR A 58 13.98 -1.09 18.57
N ILE A 59 14.41 -0.22 17.64
CA ILE A 59 13.50 0.38 16.66
C ILE A 59 12.95 -0.70 15.71
N PRO A 60 13.78 -1.56 15.09
CA PRO A 60 13.27 -2.61 14.21
C PRO A 60 12.39 -3.61 14.96
N GLY A 61 12.79 -3.99 16.19
CA GLY A 61 12.03 -4.92 17.02
C GLY A 61 10.66 -4.38 17.42
N PHE A 62 10.59 -3.12 17.85
CA PHE A 62 9.32 -2.47 18.19
C PHE A 62 8.39 -2.38 16.99
N VAL A 63 8.90 -1.87 15.85
CA VAL A 63 8.11 -1.73 14.61
C VAL A 63 7.63 -3.10 14.12
N ASN A 64 8.50 -4.10 14.12
CA ASN A 64 8.13 -5.45 13.68
C ASN A 64 7.07 -6.08 14.59
N MET A 65 7.23 -5.99 15.91
CA MET A 65 6.23 -6.50 16.85
C MET A 65 4.90 -5.78 16.70
N PHE A 66 4.91 -4.45 16.56
CA PHE A 66 3.71 -3.66 16.32
C PHE A 66 3.00 -4.09 15.03
N LEU A 67 3.73 -4.31 13.94
CA LEU A 67 3.18 -4.75 12.66
C LEU A 67 2.60 -6.16 12.74
N VAL A 68 3.35 -7.12 13.28
CA VAL A 68 2.91 -8.52 13.43
C VAL A 68 1.61 -8.58 14.23
N ILE A 69 1.54 -7.89 15.36
CA ILE A 69 0.35 -7.87 16.21
C ILE A 69 -0.81 -7.13 15.54
N SER A 70 -0.53 -6.04 14.82
CA SER A 70 -1.56 -5.32 14.07
C SER A 70 -2.18 -6.16 12.97
N ILE A 71 -1.37 -6.95 12.24
CA ILE A 71 -1.86 -7.89 11.22
C ILE A 71 -2.63 -9.04 11.88
N LEU A 72 -2.13 -9.59 12.99
CA LEU A 72 -2.79 -10.69 13.68
C LEU A 72 -4.19 -10.31 14.18
N PHE A 73 -4.38 -9.05 14.60
CA PHE A 73 -5.67 -8.52 15.01
C PHE A 73 -6.48 -7.92 13.85
N ASP A 74 -5.89 -7.73 12.68
CA ASP A 74 -6.62 -7.28 11.52
C ASP A 74 -7.48 -8.44 10.99
N LYS A 75 -8.78 -8.21 10.94
CA LYS A 75 -9.73 -9.18 10.40
C LYS A 75 -10.21 -8.61 9.09
N GLN A 76 -9.64 -9.09 8.00
CA GLN A 76 -10.10 -8.72 6.67
C GLN A 76 -11.56 -9.18 6.54
N PRO A 77 -12.50 -8.28 6.20
CA PRO A 77 -13.88 -8.68 5.98
C PRO A 77 -13.94 -9.66 4.81
N VAL A 78 -14.76 -10.71 4.95
CA VAL A 78 -14.98 -11.68 3.86
C VAL A 78 -15.44 -10.92 2.61
N PHE A 79 -14.83 -11.22 1.46
CA PHE A 79 -15.24 -10.66 0.18
C PHE A 79 -16.73 -10.92 -0.03
N LYS A 80 -17.52 -9.85 -0.15
CA LYS A 80 -18.99 -9.94 -0.12
C LYS A 80 -19.60 -10.48 -1.41
N ASN A 81 -18.86 -10.45 -2.52
CA ASN A 81 -19.32 -10.92 -3.82
C ASN A 81 -18.14 -11.39 -4.68
N ASN A 82 -18.10 -12.68 -5.02
CA ASN A 82 -17.05 -13.27 -5.85
C ASN A 82 -17.30 -13.12 -7.36
N SER A 83 -18.45 -12.57 -7.76
CA SER A 83 -18.79 -12.31 -9.16
C SER A 83 -19.63 -11.03 -9.28
N PRO A 84 -19.05 -9.86 -8.94
CA PRO A 84 -19.72 -8.58 -9.08
C PRO A 84 -20.11 -8.32 -10.54
N THR A 85 -21.36 -7.89 -10.72
CA THR A 85 -21.96 -7.52 -12.01
C THR A 85 -22.16 -6.01 -12.15
N ASP A 86 -21.81 -5.24 -11.13
CA ASP A 86 -21.97 -3.79 -11.10
C ASP A 86 -21.13 -3.14 -12.21
N GLU A 87 -21.65 -2.09 -12.83
CA GLU A 87 -20.87 -1.31 -13.78
C GLU A 87 -19.89 -0.41 -13.03
N VAL A 88 -18.61 -0.48 -13.39
CA VAL A 88 -17.54 0.28 -12.75
C VAL A 88 -16.78 1.11 -13.76
N THR A 89 -16.26 2.25 -13.32
CA THR A 89 -15.37 3.09 -14.11
C THR A 89 -13.98 3.07 -13.50
N LEU A 90 -12.99 2.61 -14.25
CA LEU A 90 -11.59 2.54 -13.85
C LEU A 90 -10.84 3.77 -14.37
N LEU A 91 -10.39 4.62 -13.45
CA LEU A 91 -9.56 5.78 -13.76
C LEU A 91 -8.08 5.40 -13.62
N ILE A 92 -7.30 5.58 -14.68
CA ILE A 92 -5.87 5.26 -14.71
C ILE A 92 -5.11 6.56 -14.97
N ALA A 93 -4.41 7.07 -13.96
CA ALA A 93 -3.45 8.14 -14.16
C ALA A 93 -2.16 7.55 -14.76
N ALA A 94 -1.66 8.15 -15.84
CA ALA A 94 -0.45 7.71 -16.52
C ALA A 94 0.51 8.89 -16.71
N TYR A 95 1.75 8.72 -16.26
CA TYR A 95 2.87 9.63 -16.52
C TYR A 95 4.12 8.82 -16.81
N ASN A 96 4.61 8.87 -18.04
CA ASN A 96 5.79 8.12 -18.47
C ASN A 96 5.72 6.61 -18.15
N GLU A 97 4.61 5.97 -18.55
CA GLU A 97 4.28 4.56 -18.31
C GLU A 97 4.40 3.71 -19.59
N GLU A 98 5.24 4.10 -20.57
CA GLU A 98 5.31 3.41 -21.86
C GLU A 98 5.60 1.90 -21.76
N GLU A 99 6.35 1.48 -20.75
CA GLU A 99 6.72 0.07 -20.55
C GLU A 99 5.56 -0.78 -20.02
N ARG A 100 4.64 -0.20 -19.23
CA ARG A 100 3.67 -0.98 -18.42
C ARG A 100 2.21 -0.72 -18.79
N ILE A 101 1.90 0.42 -19.40
CA ILE A 101 0.51 0.82 -19.65
C ILE A 101 -0.19 -0.14 -20.62
N TYR A 102 0.53 -0.68 -21.60
CA TYR A 102 -0.04 -1.65 -22.55
C TYR A 102 -0.50 -2.93 -21.83
N GLU A 103 0.40 -3.55 -21.07
CA GLU A 103 0.10 -4.79 -20.34
C GLU A 103 -1.01 -4.60 -19.30
N THR A 104 -1.03 -3.43 -18.65
CA THR A 104 -2.05 -3.09 -17.65
C THR A 104 -3.43 -3.07 -18.30
N LEU A 105 -3.58 -2.36 -19.42
CA LEU A 105 -4.84 -2.30 -20.15
C LEU A 105 -5.24 -3.66 -20.76
N GLU A 106 -4.26 -4.46 -21.19
CA GLU A 106 -4.51 -5.82 -21.65
C GLU A 106 -5.04 -6.72 -20.52
N LYS A 107 -4.43 -6.66 -19.33
CA LYS A 107 -4.87 -7.42 -18.15
C LYS A 107 -6.27 -7.01 -17.69
N ILE A 108 -6.59 -5.72 -17.72
CA ILE A 108 -7.94 -5.21 -17.43
C ILE A 108 -8.97 -5.83 -18.37
N LYS A 109 -8.63 -6.00 -19.65
CA LYS A 109 -9.52 -6.62 -20.63
C LYS A 109 -9.73 -8.12 -20.41
N LYS A 110 -8.71 -8.81 -19.89
CA LYS A 110 -8.72 -10.25 -19.62
C LYS A 110 -9.27 -10.60 -18.21
N GLN A 111 -9.70 -9.61 -17.41
CA GLN A 111 -10.30 -9.86 -16.10
C GLN A 111 -11.57 -10.71 -16.21
N ASP A 112 -11.83 -11.51 -15.19
CA ASP A 112 -13.04 -12.34 -15.03
C ASP A 112 -14.22 -11.59 -14.37
N TYR A 113 -14.10 -10.27 -14.25
CA TYR A 113 -15.15 -9.38 -13.75
C TYR A 113 -16.39 -9.46 -14.65
N LYS A 114 -17.56 -9.78 -14.05
CA LYS A 114 -18.79 -10.01 -14.80
C LYS A 114 -19.50 -8.72 -15.22
N GLY A 115 -19.27 -7.63 -14.50
CA GLY A 115 -19.82 -6.31 -14.82
C GLY A 115 -19.10 -5.62 -15.98
N LYS A 116 -19.62 -4.47 -16.40
CA LYS A 116 -18.97 -3.64 -17.41
C LYS A 116 -17.88 -2.79 -16.76
N ILE A 117 -16.69 -2.79 -17.36
CA ILE A 117 -15.58 -1.93 -16.96
C ILE A 117 -15.41 -0.82 -18.01
N ASN A 118 -15.67 0.42 -17.62
CA ASN A 118 -15.37 1.60 -18.42
C ASN A 118 -13.99 2.13 -18.01
N THR A 119 -13.01 2.09 -18.92
CA THR A 119 -11.65 2.55 -18.60
C THR A 119 -11.41 3.97 -19.12
N ILE A 120 -10.97 4.87 -18.23
CA ILE A 120 -10.55 6.23 -18.57
C ILE A 120 -9.07 6.38 -18.23
N VAL A 121 -8.24 6.55 -19.25
CA VAL A 121 -6.80 6.81 -19.06
C VAL A 121 -6.56 8.31 -19.11
N ILE A 122 -5.99 8.84 -18.04
CA ILE A 122 -5.69 10.25 -17.83
C ILE A 122 -4.17 10.43 -17.96
N ASN A 123 -3.75 11.02 -19.08
CA ASN A 123 -2.33 11.28 -19.31
C ASN A 123 -1.91 12.60 -18.67
N ASN A 124 -0.99 12.51 -17.73
CA ASN A 124 -0.44 13.63 -16.99
C ASN A 124 0.82 14.21 -17.68
N ASN A 125 0.68 14.64 -18.94
CA ASN A 125 1.76 15.25 -19.72
C ASN A 125 3.02 14.37 -19.89
N SER A 126 2.83 13.08 -20.20
CA SER A 126 3.95 12.17 -20.52
C SER A 126 4.77 12.67 -21.72
N SER A 127 6.09 12.48 -21.64
CA SER A 127 7.07 12.81 -22.69
C SER A 127 7.52 11.61 -23.51
N ASP A 128 7.09 10.41 -23.13
CA ASP A 128 7.45 9.13 -23.73
C ASP A 128 6.32 8.57 -24.65
N ASN A 129 6.40 7.30 -25.02
CA ASN A 129 5.40 6.66 -25.88
C ASN A 129 4.13 6.20 -25.16
N THR A 130 3.85 6.62 -23.92
CA THR A 130 2.64 6.25 -23.16
C THR A 130 1.37 6.41 -24.00
N VAL A 131 1.23 7.56 -24.67
CA VAL A 131 0.06 7.88 -25.50
C VAL A 131 -0.08 6.91 -26.67
N LEU A 132 1.04 6.52 -27.28
CA LEU A 132 1.06 5.58 -28.39
C LEU A 132 0.63 4.19 -27.94
N GLN A 133 1.12 3.74 -26.79
CA GLN A 133 0.77 2.43 -26.22
C GLN A 133 -0.71 2.34 -25.88
N VAL A 134 -1.29 3.37 -25.26
CA VAL A 134 -2.73 3.43 -24.98
C VAL A 134 -3.54 3.36 -26.28
N LYS A 135 -3.14 4.14 -27.31
CA LYS A 135 -3.80 4.12 -28.62
C LYS A 135 -3.73 2.76 -29.30
N LYS A 136 -2.63 2.01 -29.16
CA LYS A 136 -2.51 0.63 -29.69
C LYS A 136 -3.59 -0.28 -29.08
N VAL A 137 -3.82 -0.20 -27.77
CA VAL A 137 -4.87 -1.00 -27.11
C VAL A 137 -6.27 -0.56 -27.54
N ILE A 138 -6.54 0.74 -27.64
CA ILE A 138 -7.85 1.25 -28.09
C ILE A 138 -8.19 0.77 -29.52
N LYS A 139 -7.19 0.68 -30.41
CA LYS A 139 -7.38 0.18 -31.78
C LYS A 139 -7.48 -1.34 -31.87
N GLY A 140 -6.66 -2.06 -31.12
CA GLY A 140 -6.62 -3.52 -31.14
C GLY A 140 -7.84 -4.17 -30.50
N TYR A 141 -8.50 -3.47 -29.58
CA TYR A 141 -9.68 -3.96 -28.88
C TYR A 141 -10.86 -3.04 -29.20
N ASN A 142 -11.92 -3.60 -29.81
CA ASN A 142 -13.18 -2.90 -30.09
C ASN A 142 -13.93 -2.56 -28.78
N CYS A 143 -13.38 -1.64 -28.00
CA CYS A 143 -13.75 -1.35 -26.62
C CYS A 143 -14.12 0.13 -26.43
N ARG A 144 -15.06 0.39 -25.52
CA ARG A 144 -15.30 1.72 -24.95
C ARG A 144 -14.21 2.07 -23.93
N MET A 145 -13.00 2.35 -24.41
CA MET A 145 -11.96 3.00 -23.61
C MET A 145 -11.86 4.46 -24.02
N ARG A 146 -11.90 5.36 -23.04
CA ARG A 146 -11.75 6.80 -23.27
C ARG A 146 -10.36 7.23 -22.82
N TYR A 147 -9.66 7.93 -23.70
CA TYR A 147 -8.39 8.56 -23.37
C TYR A 147 -8.60 10.06 -23.16
N VAL A 148 -8.10 10.60 -22.06
CA VAL A 148 -8.18 12.02 -21.70
C VAL A 148 -6.76 12.55 -21.52
N LEU A 149 -6.43 13.58 -22.30
CA LEU A 149 -5.24 14.38 -22.08
C LEU A 149 -5.55 15.41 -21.00
N MET A 150 -4.81 15.42 -19.89
CA MET A 150 -4.78 16.64 -19.08
C MET A 150 -4.05 17.70 -19.88
N LYS A 151 -4.80 18.67 -20.41
CA LYS A 151 -4.19 19.95 -20.75
C LYS A 151 -3.73 20.55 -19.43
N LYS A 152 -2.50 21.09 -19.40
CA LYS A 152 -2.08 21.96 -18.29
C LYS A 152 -3.24 22.92 -18.02
N ALA A 153 -3.70 22.99 -16.78
CA ALA A 153 -4.48 24.13 -16.35
C ALA A 153 -3.64 25.35 -16.76
N GLN A 154 -4.17 26.20 -17.63
CA GLN A 154 -3.50 27.46 -17.90
C GLN A 154 -3.41 28.15 -16.55
N GLU A 155 -2.18 28.30 -16.04
CA GLU A 155 -1.88 29.21 -14.94
C GLU A 155 -2.24 30.61 -15.41
N ASN A 156 -3.52 30.96 -15.32
CA ASN A 156 -3.94 32.34 -15.20
C ASN A 156 -3.58 32.80 -13.79
N SER A 157 -2.28 32.93 -13.53
CA SER A 157 -1.76 33.82 -12.49
C SER A 157 -1.19 35.05 -13.19
N LYS A 158 -2.07 35.78 -13.88
CA LYS A 158 -1.94 37.24 -13.99
C LYS A 158 -2.90 37.81 -12.95
N HIS A 159 -2.35 38.19 -11.81
CA HIS A 159 -2.46 39.54 -11.25
C HIS A 159 -1.55 39.67 -10.03
#